data_AF-A0A350CMB6-F1
#
_entry.id   AF-A0A350CMB6-F1
#
_cell.length_a   1.000
_cell.length_b   1.000
_cell.length_c   1.000
_cell.angle_alpha   90.00
_cell.angle_beta   90.00
_cell.angle_gamma   90.00
#
_symmetry.space_group_name_H-M   'P 1'
#
loop_
_entity.id
_entity.type
_entity.pdbx_description
1 polymer ?
#
loop_
_entity_poly.entity_id
_entity_poly.type
_entity_poly.pdbx_seq_one_letter_code
_entity_poly.pdbx_strand_id
1 'polypeptide(L)' 'MHAGDEAFLRRLYAEVRAPEIALTGWDAVTAEAFLRMQFDAQHHHYQKHYAGARFDIVEHEGVPAGRLYVLRGA' A
#
# COMPACT_ATOMS: atom_id res chain seq x y z
N MET A 1 -4.95 -11.28 6.73
CA MET A 1 -3.77 -10.89 5.95
C MET A 1 -2.79 -12.04 6.05
N HIS A 2 -2.54 -12.71 4.92
CA HIS A 2 -1.65 -13.86 4.83
C HIS A 2 -0.18 -13.41 4.70
N ALA A 3 0.74 -14.34 4.95
CA ALA A 3 2.16 -14.11 4.70
C ALA A 3 2.37 -13.90 3.19
N GLY A 4 2.59 -12.65 2.77
CA GLY A 4 2.76 -12.25 1.36
C GLY A 4 1.96 -11.01 0.97
N ASP A 5 0.80 -10.79 1.59
CA ASP A 5 -0.09 -9.67 1.29
C ASP A 5 0.60 -8.32 1.53
N GLU A 6 1.32 -8.19 2.64
CA GLU A 6 2.02 -6.96 3.01
C GLU A 6 3.15 -6.62 2.02
N ALA A 7 3.87 -7.65 1.54
CA ALA A 7 4.92 -7.46 0.54
C ALA A 7 4.32 -7.01 -0.80
N PHE A 8 3.18 -7.58 -1.20
CA PHE A 8 2.44 -7.11 -2.37
C PHE A 8 1.95 -5.67 -2.19
N LEU A 9 1.31 -5.35 -1.06
CA LEU A 9 0.78 -4.02 -0.78
C LEU A 9 1.87 -2.94 -0.75
N ARG A 10 3.07 -3.25 -0.24
CA ARG A 10 4.24 -2.37 -0.31
C ARG A 10 4.68 -2.10 -1.74
N ARG A 11 4.82 -3.13 -2.57
CA ARG A 11 5.18 -2.97 -3.99
C ARG A 11 4.13 -2.16 -4.73
N LEU A 12 2.85 -2.51 -4.57
CA LEU A 12 1.74 -1.79 -5.18
C LEU A 12 1.75 -0.30 -4.78
N TYR A 13 2.00 0.01 -3.50
CA TYR A 13 2.12 1.39 -3.04
C TYR A 13 3.28 2.13 -3.71
N ALA A 14 4.45 1.50 -3.79
CA ALA A 14 5.64 2.05 -4.43
C ALA A 14 5.43 2.31 -5.92
N GLU A 15 4.85 1.35 -6.65
CA GLU A 15 4.58 1.45 -8.09
C GLU A 15 3.63 2.60 -8.42
N VAL A 16 2.54 2.75 -7.65
CA VAL A 16 1.58 3.85 -7.84
C VAL A 16 2.22 5.22 -7.60
N ARG A 17 3.19 5.31 -6.67
CA ARG A 17 3.89 6.55 -6.32
C ARG A 17 5.18 6.79 -7.12
N ALA A 18 5.67 5.80 -7.86
CA ALA A 18 6.94 5.89 -8.58
C ALA A 18 7.02 7.10 -9.52
N PRO A 19 5.95 7.49 -10.27
CA PRO A 19 6.00 8.70 -11.09
C PRO A 19 6.21 9.99 -10.29
N GLU A 20 5.57 10.11 -9.12
CA GLU A 20 5.72 11.28 -8.24
C GLU A 20 7.10 11.32 -7.60
N ILE A 21 7.61 10.16 -7.17
CA ILE A 21 8.93 10.04 -6.56
C ILE A 21 10.03 10.32 -7.58
N ALA A 22 9.85 9.95 -8.84
CA ALA A 22 10.82 10.27 -9.89
C ALA A 22 11.06 11.78 -10.06
N LEU A 23 10.08 12.62 -9.70
CA LEU A 23 10.20 14.09 -9.79
C LEU A 23 11.05 14.71 -8.68
N THR A 24 11.37 13.97 -7.60
CA THR A 24 12.15 14.50 -6.47
C THR A 24 13.65 14.55 -6.76
N GLY A 25 14.12 13.77 -7.74
CA GLY A 25 15.54 13.60 -8.03
C GLY A 25 16.31 12.80 -6.97
N TRP A 26 15.62 12.12 -6.05
CA TRP A 26 16.26 11.28 -5.04
C TRP A 26 16.93 10.06 -5.65
N ASP A 27 17.99 9.59 -4.98
CA ASP A 27 18.55 8.27 -5.26
C ASP A 27 17.56 7.15 -4.88
N ALA A 28 17.82 5.94 -5.39
CA ALA A 28 16.95 4.79 -5.19
C ALA A 28 16.81 4.40 -3.71
N VAL A 29 17.86 4.56 -2.90
CA VAL A 29 17.88 4.16 -1.49
C VAL A 29 16.98 5.09 -0.68
N THR A 30 17.11 6.40 -0.92
CA THR A 30 16.29 7.45 -0.29
C THR A 30 14.83 7.30 -0.69
N ALA A 31 14.57 7.10 -1.99
CA ALA A 31 13.22 6.87 -2.52
C ALA A 31 12.56 5.64 -1.88
N GLU A 32 13.28 4.51 -1.82
CA GLU A 32 12.77 3.28 -1.21
C GLU A 32 12.48 3.46 0.29
N ALA A 33 13.42 4.06 1.04
CA ALA A 33 13.25 4.30 2.46
C ALA A 33 12.04 5.20 2.74
N PHE A 34 11.85 6.25 1.95
CA PHE A 34 10.71 7.16 2.06
C PHE A 34 9.39 6.45 1.74
N LEU A 35 9.33 5.67 0.65
CA LEU A 35 8.13 4.93 0.25
C LEU A 35 7.73 3.90 1.30
N ARG A 36 8.71 3.20 1.90
CA ARG A 36 8.47 2.26 3.00
C ARG A 36 7.88 2.97 4.22
N MET A 37 8.51 4.07 4.66
CA MET A 37 8.01 4.87 5.77
C MET A 37 6.56 5.35 5.54
N GLN A 38 6.28 5.86 4.33
CA GLN A 38 4.94 6.34 3.96
C GLN A 38 3.90 5.23 3.92
N PHE A 39 4.26 4.05 3.40
CA PHE A 39 3.40 2.87 3.42
C PHE A 39 3.07 2.45 4.85
N ASP A 40 4.08 2.29 5.71
CA ASP A 40 3.90 1.83 7.09
C ASP A 40 2.99 2.80 7.88
N ALA A 41 3.22 4.11 7.72
CA ALA A 41 2.41 5.14 8.34
C ALA A 41 0.94 5.09 7.88
N GLN A 42 0.70 4.97 6.57
CA GLN A 42 -0.65 4.87 6.01
C GLN A 42 -1.36 3.59 6.47
N HIS A 43 -0.66 2.45 6.40
CA HIS A 43 -1.22 1.15 6.76
C HIS A 43 -1.65 1.12 8.22
N HIS A 44 -0.77 1.56 9.12
CA HIS A 44 -1.08 1.67 10.55
C HIS A 44 -2.21 2.66 10.82
N HIS A 45 -2.22 3.82 10.15
CA HIS A 45 -3.32 4.78 10.28
C HIS A 45 -4.68 4.15 9.91
N TYR A 46 -4.75 3.43 8.79
CA TYR A 46 -6.00 2.82 8.35
C TYR A 46 -6.48 1.71 9.29
N GLN A 47 -5.58 0.83 9.73
CA GLN A 47 -5.91 -0.22 10.68
C GLN A 47 -6.40 0.34 12.02
N LYS A 48 -5.82 1.45 12.47
CA LYS A 48 -6.17 2.07 13.75
C LYS A 48 -7.49 2.85 13.72
N HIS A 49 -7.77 3.60 12.65
CA HIS A 49 -8.89 4.56 12.65
C HIS A 49 -10.15 4.02 11.98
N TYR A 50 -10.04 3.00 11.13
CA TYR A 50 -11.18 2.43 10.40
C TYR A 50 -11.48 1.01 10.89
N ALA A 51 -11.78 0.91 12.19
CA ALA A 51 -12.23 -0.34 12.79
C ALA A 51 -13.50 -0.84 12.06
N GLY A 52 -13.51 -2.12 11.68
CA GLY A 52 -14.59 -2.72 10.89
C GLY A 52 -14.48 -2.51 9.38
N ALA A 53 -13.45 -1.82 8.89
CA ALA A 53 -13.17 -1.79 7.45
C ALA A 53 -12.67 -3.15 6.95
N ARG A 54 -13.01 -3.45 5.71
CA ARG A 54 -12.45 -4.56 4.94
C ARG A 54 -11.22 -4.08 4.19
N PHE A 55 -10.17 -4.89 4.25
CA PHE A 55 -8.91 -4.67 3.57
C PHE A 55 -8.67 -5.82 2.60
N ASP A 56 -9.22 -5.69 1.39
CA ASP A 56 -9.21 -6.76 0.40
C ASP A 56 -8.10 -6.52 -0.65
N ILE A 57 -7.41 -7.59 -1.05
CA ILE A 57 -6.57 -7.61 -2.26
C ILE A 57 -7.48 -7.97 -3.43
N VAL A 58 -7.36 -7.22 -4.53
CA VAL A 58 -8.07 -7.51 -5.77
C VAL A 58 -7.17 -8.38 -6.63
N GLU A 59 -7.69 -9.52 -7.07
CA GLU A 59 -6.98 -10.45 -7.94
C GLU A 59 -7.59 -10.48 -9.34
N HIS A 60 -6.75 -10.63 -10.36
CA HIS A 60 -7.14 -10.94 -11.72
C HIS A 60 -6.55 -12.29 -12.10
N GLU A 61 -7.40 -13.27 -12.40
CA GLU A 61 -6.98 -14.65 -12.70
C GLU A 61 -6.10 -15.29 -11.59
N GLY A 62 -6.39 -14.97 -10.32
CA GLY A 62 -5.62 -15.45 -9.16
C GLY A 62 -4.29 -14.73 -8.93
N VAL A 63 -4.00 -13.69 -9.71
CA VAL A 63 -2.81 -12.83 -9.54
C VAL A 63 -3.22 -11.53 -8.85
N PRO A 64 -2.57 -11.14 -7.73
CA PRO A 64 -2.79 -9.85 -7.10
C PRO A 64 -2.59 -8.68 -8.07
N ALA A 65 -3.63 -7.89 -8.29
CA ALA A 65 -3.70 -6.79 -9.26
C ALA A 65 -4.03 -5.44 -8.62
N GLY A 66 -4.48 -5.42 -7.36
CA GLY A 66 -4.77 -4.17 -6.67
C GLY A 66 -5.20 -4.37 -5.22
N ARG A 67 -5.72 -3.31 -4.63
CA ARG A 67 -6.29 -3.32 -3.27
C ARG A 67 -7.56 -2.51 -3.22
N LEU A 68 -8.49 -2.91 -2.35
CA LEU A 68 -9.75 -2.22 -2.11
C LEU A 68 -10.01 -2.16 -0.59
N TYR A 69 -9.97 -0.94 -0.04
CA TYR A 69 -10.25 -0.70 1.38
C TYR A 69 -11.64 -0.08 1.51
N VAL A 70 -12.55 -0.76 2.21
CA VAL A 70 -13.95 -0.36 2.30
C VAL A 70 -14.43 -0.43 3.74
N LEU A 71 -14.83 0.70 4.29
CA LEU A 71 -15.65 0.76 5.49
C LEU A 71 -17.12 0.88 5.06
N ARG A 72 -17.99 -0.01 5.57
CA ARG A 72 -19.44 0.07 5.34
C ARG A 72 -20.12 0.43 6.67
N GLY A 73 -20.68 1.65 6.74
CA GLY A 73 -21.31 2.26 7.92
C GLY A 73 -21.09 3.79 7.88
N ALA A 74 -21.92 4.66 8.47
CA ALA A 74 -22.90 4.47 9.55
C ALA A 74 -24.18 3.69 9.20
#